data_AF-A0A5C4T2F6-F1
#
_entry.id   AF-A0A5C4T2F6-F1
#
_cell.length_a   1.000
_cell.length_b   1.000
_cell.length_c   1.000
_cell.angle_alpha   90.00
_cell.angle_beta   90.00
_cell.angle_gamma   90.00
#
_symmetry.space_group_name_H-M   'P 1'
#
loop_
_entity.id
_entity.type
_entity.pdbx_description
1 polymer ?
#
loop_
_entity_poly.entity_id
_entity_poly.type
_entity_poly.pdbx_seq_one_letter_code
_entity_poly.pdbx_strand_id
1 'polypeptide(L)'
;MNVLIFLIISMWEWFALIMLAFALYRFEIRYYVGQLVFSSFLLALFSYMVFNVFDLKIFATLIQPIVVFLFFWLLFKIPIFYAGLVVVNGYLAYCLVTSVIFYFIKQFGFVSIPSTPTSFATQSIAGLIVLFLARAVVKYRLGFSFVQHGHEIKNISGTNLKLLILTIIGYIALSSFNILYYGANKTLIVLISMIVAFGLMQYWTLKKEHEAAFLKRNKKYSMDS
;
A
#
# COMPACT_ATOMS: atom_id res chain seq x y z
N MET A 1 -21.43 -15.06 11.03
CA MET A 1 -20.43 -14.43 11.91
C MET A 1 -20.79 -12.98 12.12
N ASN A 2 -20.51 -12.39 13.27
CA ASN A 2 -21.00 -11.05 13.60
C ASN A 2 -20.34 -10.01 12.67
N VAL A 3 -21.16 -9.34 11.87
CA VAL A 3 -20.75 -8.29 10.90
C VAL A 3 -19.83 -7.26 11.55
N LEU A 4 -20.07 -6.97 12.84
CA LEU A 4 -19.24 -6.07 13.63
C LEU A 4 -17.77 -6.51 13.71
N ILE A 5 -17.49 -7.80 13.88
CA ILE A 5 -16.12 -8.31 13.98
C ILE A 5 -15.38 -8.14 12.65
N PHE A 6 -16.05 -8.46 11.54
CA PHE A 6 -15.48 -8.24 10.20
C PHE A 6 -15.14 -6.76 10.00
N LEU A 7 -16.09 -5.87 10.30
CA LEU A 7 -15.91 -4.43 10.10
C LEU A 7 -14.76 -3.87 10.96
N ILE A 8 -14.67 -4.27 12.23
CA ILE A 8 -13.60 -3.78 13.13
C ILE A 8 -12.24 -4.26 12.64
N ILE A 9 -12.09 -5.54 12.27
CA ILE A 9 -10.80 -6.09 11.83
C ILE A 9 -10.40 -5.53 10.46
N SER A 10 -11.35 -5.42 9.53
CA SER A 10 -11.08 -4.78 8.23
C SER A 10 -10.76 -3.29 8.39
N MET A 11 -11.44 -2.57 9.28
CA MET A 11 -11.13 -1.17 9.56
C MET A 11 -9.72 -1.02 10.11
N TRP A 12 -9.31 -1.91 11.01
CA TRP A 12 -7.94 -1.95 11.53
C TRP A 12 -6.90 -2.21 10.44
N GLU A 13 -7.16 -3.17 9.56
CA GLU A 13 -6.31 -3.48 8.41
C GLU A 13 -6.17 -2.27 7.46
N TRP A 14 -7.29 -1.65 7.08
CA TRP A 14 -7.27 -0.47 6.21
C TRP A 14 -6.55 0.70 6.87
N PHE A 15 -6.78 0.91 8.16
CA PHE A 15 -6.10 1.95 8.92
C PHE A 15 -4.58 1.72 8.94
N ALA A 16 -4.13 0.49 9.19
CA ALA A 16 -2.72 0.12 9.18
C ALA A 16 -2.07 0.34 7.79
N LEU A 17 -2.75 -0.06 6.72
CA LEU A 17 -2.28 0.11 5.35
C LEU A 17 -2.12 1.60 4.99
N ILE A 18 -3.15 2.42 5.27
CA ILE A 18 -3.10 3.86 4.97
C ILE A 18 -2.00 4.53 5.80
N MET A 19 -1.88 4.18 7.09
CA MET A 19 -0.81 4.69 7.96
C MET A 19 0.59 4.33 7.44
N LEU A 20 0.79 3.11 6.93
CA LEU A 20 2.05 2.71 6.31
C LEU A 20 2.34 3.51 5.05
N ALA A 21 1.35 3.67 4.16
CA ALA A 21 1.49 4.49 2.96
C ALA A 21 1.85 5.94 3.30
N PHE A 22 1.22 6.51 4.34
CA PHE A 22 1.53 7.84 4.84
C PHE A 22 2.96 7.94 5.38
N ALA A 23 3.37 6.96 6.19
CA ALA A 23 4.71 6.88 6.75
C ALA A 23 5.80 6.78 5.67
N LEU A 24 5.58 5.95 4.64
CA LEU A 24 6.50 5.78 3.51
C LEU A 24 6.74 7.06 2.72
N TYR A 25 5.77 7.98 2.67
CA TYR A 25 5.88 9.24 1.93
C TYR A 25 5.89 10.49 2.82
N ARG A 26 6.19 10.29 4.11
CA ARG A 26 6.31 11.33 5.14
C ARG A 26 5.10 12.29 5.24
N PHE A 27 3.91 11.84 4.85
CA PHE A 27 2.70 12.65 4.98
C PHE A 27 2.43 13.05 6.44
N GLU A 28 1.94 14.27 6.66
CA GLU A 28 1.71 14.80 7.99
C GLU A 28 0.44 14.20 8.64
N ILE A 29 0.58 13.04 9.27
CA ILE A 29 -0.54 12.27 9.84
C ILE A 29 -1.43 13.09 10.79
N ARG A 30 -0.85 14.04 11.55
CA ARG A 30 -1.54 14.81 12.60
C ARG A 30 -2.74 15.60 12.09
N TYR A 31 -2.68 16.14 10.87
CA TYR A 31 -3.78 16.93 10.31
C TYR A 31 -4.88 16.09 9.68
N TYR A 32 -4.63 14.80 9.46
CA TYR A 32 -5.49 13.91 8.69
C TYR A 32 -6.11 12.77 9.50
N VAL A 33 -5.94 12.74 10.83
CA VAL A 33 -6.42 11.62 11.68
C VAL A 33 -7.91 11.34 11.48
N GLY A 34 -8.76 12.36 11.46
CA GLY A 34 -10.21 12.19 11.22
C GLY A 34 -10.51 11.61 9.84
N GLN A 35 -9.80 12.08 8.81
CA GLN A 35 -9.93 11.57 7.44
C GLN A 35 -9.43 10.13 7.31
N LEU A 36 -8.35 9.76 8.00
CA LEU A 36 -7.80 8.40 8.05
C LEU A 36 -8.79 7.41 8.68
N VAL A 37 -9.37 7.77 9.82
CA VAL A 37 -10.37 6.94 10.51
C VAL A 37 -11.61 6.79 9.62
N PHE A 38 -12.11 7.89 9.05
CA PHE A 38 -13.28 7.85 8.17
C PHE A 38 -13.06 7.01 6.91
N SER A 39 -11.93 7.19 6.24
CA SER A 39 -11.58 6.41 5.04
C SER A 39 -11.38 4.93 5.37
N SER A 40 -10.74 4.59 6.49
CA SER A 40 -10.60 3.19 6.93
C SER A 40 -11.94 2.51 7.21
N PHE A 41 -12.91 3.25 7.79
CA PHE A 41 -14.26 2.75 8.02
C PHE A 41 -15.01 2.50 6.71
N LEU A 42 -14.99 3.46 5.77
CA LEU A 42 -15.63 3.31 4.47
C LEU A 42 -15.02 2.17 3.64
N LEU A 43 -13.68 2.02 3.68
CA LEU A 43 -12.99 0.91 3.02
C LEU A 43 -13.34 -0.44 3.66
N ALA A 44 -13.53 -0.50 4.98
CA ALA A 44 -13.99 -1.70 5.66
C ALA A 44 -15.41 -2.08 5.21
N LEU A 45 -16.32 -1.10 5.12
CA LEU A 45 -17.67 -1.31 4.61
C LEU A 45 -17.65 -1.78 3.15
N PHE A 46 -16.83 -1.15 2.31
CA PHE A 46 -16.66 -1.56 0.92
C PHE A 46 -16.09 -2.98 0.81
N SER A 47 -15.08 -3.33 1.62
CA SER A 47 -14.54 -4.68 1.71
C SER A 47 -15.63 -5.68 2.09
N TYR A 48 -16.49 -5.34 3.06
CA TYR A 48 -17.61 -6.20 3.45
C TYR A 48 -18.57 -6.44 2.28
N MET A 49 -18.91 -5.39 1.51
CA MET A 49 -19.75 -5.53 0.32
C MET A 49 -19.11 -6.45 -0.72
N VAL A 50 -17.82 -6.26 -1.03
CA VAL A 50 -17.10 -7.09 -2.01
C VAL A 50 -17.05 -8.56 -1.60
N PHE A 51 -16.74 -8.86 -0.33
CA PHE A 51 -16.54 -10.23 0.14
C PHE A 51 -17.83 -10.98 0.51
N ASN A 52 -18.82 -10.30 1.10
CA ASN A 52 -20.01 -10.95 1.66
C ASN A 52 -21.29 -10.68 0.86
N VAL A 53 -21.40 -9.54 0.17
CA VAL A 53 -22.62 -9.20 -0.59
C VAL A 53 -22.46 -9.62 -2.06
N PHE A 54 -21.33 -9.29 -2.68
CA PHE A 54 -21.08 -9.58 -4.10
C PHE A 54 -20.34 -10.90 -4.34
N ASP A 55 -19.77 -11.52 -3.29
CA ASP A 55 -18.95 -12.74 -3.36
C ASP A 55 -17.78 -12.65 -4.37
N LEU A 56 -17.27 -11.44 -4.62
CA LEU A 56 -16.21 -11.16 -5.59
C LEU A 56 -14.81 -11.33 -4.99
N LYS A 57 -14.59 -12.43 -4.25
CA LYS A 57 -13.38 -12.66 -3.44
C LYS A 57 -12.10 -12.63 -4.28
N ILE A 58 -12.14 -13.23 -5.47
CA ILE A 58 -10.99 -13.31 -6.39
C ILE A 58 -10.63 -11.92 -6.93
N PHE A 59 -11.63 -11.08 -7.19
CA PHE A 59 -11.45 -9.74 -7.77
C PHE A 59 -11.19 -8.65 -6.72
N ALA A 60 -11.22 -8.98 -5.42
CA ALA A 60 -11.04 -8.01 -4.36
C ALA A 60 -9.70 -7.25 -4.47
N THR A 61 -8.59 -7.93 -4.76
CA THR A 61 -7.26 -7.31 -4.95
C THR A 61 -7.14 -6.48 -6.22
N LEU A 62 -8.08 -6.61 -7.17
CA LEU A 62 -8.16 -5.75 -8.34
C LEU A 62 -8.97 -4.49 -8.00
N ILE A 63 -10.13 -4.64 -7.37
CA ILE A 63 -11.07 -3.53 -7.17
C ILE A 63 -10.63 -2.62 -6.02
N GLN A 64 -10.14 -3.19 -4.91
CA GLN A 64 -9.87 -2.42 -3.70
C GLN A 64 -8.76 -1.36 -3.86
N PRO A 65 -7.62 -1.63 -4.54
CA PRO A 65 -6.60 -0.60 -4.71
C PRO A 65 -7.09 0.59 -5.54
N ILE A 66 -8.02 0.38 -6.49
CA ILE A 66 -8.66 1.48 -7.24
C ILE A 66 -9.46 2.37 -6.29
N VAL A 67 -10.21 1.78 -5.37
CA VAL A 67 -10.99 2.54 -4.39
C VAL A 67 -10.07 3.32 -3.45
N VAL A 68 -9.02 2.69 -2.93
CA VAL A 68 -8.02 3.40 -2.10
C VAL A 68 -7.34 4.51 -2.89
N PHE A 69 -7.03 4.30 -4.16
CA PHE A 69 -6.52 5.35 -5.04
C PHE A 69 -7.47 6.55 -5.13
N LEU A 70 -8.78 6.32 -5.26
CA LEU A 70 -9.77 7.41 -5.25
C LEU A 70 -9.78 8.17 -3.92
N PHE A 71 -9.61 7.49 -2.77
CA PHE A 71 -9.45 8.17 -1.48
C PHE A 71 -8.19 9.04 -1.43
N PHE A 72 -7.05 8.52 -1.89
CA PHE A 72 -5.79 9.29 -1.93
C PHE A 72 -5.89 10.51 -2.86
N TRP A 73 -6.55 10.36 -3.99
CA TRP A 73 -6.74 11.45 -4.94
C TRP A 73 -7.76 12.49 -4.44
N LEU A 74 -8.98 12.07 -4.06
CA LEU A 74 -10.09 12.98 -3.78
C LEU A 74 -10.10 13.48 -2.33
N LEU A 75 -9.91 12.59 -1.35
CA LEU A 75 -10.01 12.94 0.08
C LEU A 75 -8.72 13.63 0.55
N PHE A 76 -7.57 13.04 0.23
CA PHE A 76 -6.27 13.55 0.65
C PHE A 76 -5.65 14.56 -0.34
N LYS A 77 -6.33 14.84 -1.46
CA LYS A 77 -5.93 15.84 -2.47
C LYS A 77 -4.53 15.62 -3.04
N ILE A 78 -4.11 14.36 -3.16
CA ILE A 78 -2.80 14.01 -3.73
C ILE A 78 -2.93 13.97 -5.27
N PRO A 79 -2.01 14.57 -6.04
CA PRO A 79 -2.09 14.52 -7.50
C PRO A 79 -2.12 13.09 -8.04
N ILE A 80 -2.90 12.85 -9.09
CA ILE A 80 -3.21 11.52 -9.66
C ILE A 80 -1.97 10.61 -9.77
N PHE A 81 -0.89 11.10 -10.38
CA PHE A 81 0.33 10.32 -10.55
C PHE A 81 0.91 9.84 -9.20
N TYR A 82 0.98 10.75 -8.23
CA TYR A 82 1.53 10.45 -6.91
C TYR A 82 0.58 9.61 -6.08
N ALA A 83 -0.73 9.80 -6.18
CA ALA A 83 -1.71 8.98 -5.51
C ALA A 83 -1.56 7.51 -5.92
N GLY A 84 -1.44 7.23 -7.22
CA GLY A 84 -1.23 5.86 -7.73
C GLY A 84 0.05 5.24 -7.20
N LEU A 85 1.15 5.99 -7.25
CA LEU A 85 2.45 5.56 -6.76
C LEU A 85 2.40 5.23 -5.25
N VAL A 86 1.81 6.12 -4.45
CA VAL A 86 1.69 5.95 -2.99
C VAL A 86 0.83 4.73 -2.65
N VAL A 87 -0.32 4.59 -3.30
CA VAL A 87 -1.26 3.48 -3.07
C VAL A 87 -0.61 2.15 -3.43
N VAL A 88 -0.06 2.02 -4.64
CA VAL A 88 0.58 0.77 -5.08
C VAL A 88 1.75 0.40 -4.17
N ASN A 89 2.58 1.37 -3.77
CA ASN A 89 3.71 1.07 -2.89
C ASN A 89 3.27 0.65 -1.48
N GLY A 90 2.26 1.33 -0.92
CA GLY A 90 1.67 0.97 0.37
C GLY A 90 1.06 -0.43 0.36
N TYR A 91 0.33 -0.77 -0.70
CA TYR A 91 -0.21 -2.11 -0.90
C TYR A 91 0.87 -3.16 -1.10
N LEU A 92 1.90 -2.90 -1.91
CA LEU A 92 3.00 -3.86 -2.10
C LEU A 92 3.72 -4.15 -0.78
N ALA A 93 3.96 -3.13 0.04
CA ALA A 93 4.52 -3.30 1.36
C ALA A 93 3.61 -4.14 2.27
N TYR A 94 2.31 -3.84 2.29
CA TYR A 94 1.32 -4.59 3.06
C TYR A 94 1.23 -6.06 2.60
N CYS A 95 1.05 -6.29 1.30
CA CYS A 95 0.99 -7.62 0.70
C CYS A 95 2.29 -8.40 0.89
N LEU A 96 3.45 -7.75 0.93
CA LEU A 96 4.71 -8.40 1.26
C LEU A 96 4.69 -8.95 2.69
N VAL A 97 4.31 -8.13 3.68
CA VAL A 97 4.16 -8.56 5.08
C VAL A 97 3.17 -9.73 5.17
N THR A 98 1.99 -9.58 4.56
CA THR A 98 0.96 -10.62 4.57
C THR A 98 1.43 -11.90 3.87
N SER A 99 2.18 -11.82 2.78
CA SER A 99 2.77 -12.98 2.08
C SER A 99 3.76 -13.73 2.96
N VAL A 100 4.60 -13.00 3.71
CA VAL A 100 5.55 -13.59 4.65
C VAL A 100 4.80 -14.36 5.73
N ILE A 101 3.75 -13.76 6.31
CA ILE A 101 2.93 -14.41 7.34
C ILE A 101 2.25 -15.67 6.77
N PHE A 102 1.63 -15.55 5.59
CA PHE A 102 0.99 -16.69 4.92
C PHE A 102 1.96 -17.82 4.59
N TYR A 103 3.19 -17.49 4.18
CA TYR A 103 4.22 -18.48 3.93
C TYR A 103 4.58 -19.25 5.22
N PHE A 104 4.82 -18.55 6.33
CA PHE A 104 5.15 -19.19 7.61
C PHE A 104 4.01 -20.03 8.16
N ILE A 105 2.78 -19.49 8.21
CA ILE A 105 1.60 -20.20 8.71
C ILE A 105 1.35 -21.50 7.92
N LYS A 106 1.59 -21.48 6.60
CA LYS A 106 1.49 -22.67 5.75
C LYS A 106 2.51 -23.75 6.10
N GLN A 107 3.72 -23.39 6.52
CA GLN A 107 4.74 -24.36 6.96
C GLN A 107 4.30 -25.11 8.23
N PHE A 108 3.47 -24.49 9.07
CA PHE A 108 2.88 -25.11 10.26
C PHE A 108 1.57 -25.87 9.96
N GLY A 109 1.19 -26.04 8.69
CA GLY A 109 0.00 -26.80 8.29
C GLY A 109 -1.32 -26.02 8.34
N PHE A 110 -1.28 -24.72 8.61
CA PHE A 110 -2.47 -23.87 8.64
C PHE A 110 -2.70 -23.20 7.27
N VAL A 111 -3.96 -23.12 6.84
CA VAL A 111 -4.35 -22.38 5.62
C VAL A 111 -5.29 -21.25 6.03
N SER A 112 -4.96 -20.03 5.58
CA SER A 112 -5.80 -18.86 5.77
C SER A 112 -6.81 -18.79 4.64
N ILE A 113 -8.08 -19.01 4.93
CA ILE A 113 -9.19 -18.96 3.97
C ILE A 113 -9.98 -17.67 4.22
N PRO A 114 -10.46 -16.93 3.20
CA PRO A 114 -11.18 -15.69 3.43
C PRO A 114 -12.39 -15.90 4.34
N SER A 115 -12.62 -14.96 5.26
CA SER A 115 -13.75 -14.99 6.21
C SER A 115 -13.73 -16.15 7.23
N THR A 116 -12.57 -16.75 7.51
CA THR A 116 -12.39 -17.69 8.62
C THR A 116 -11.67 -17.04 9.81
N PRO A 117 -11.80 -17.59 11.04
CA PRO A 117 -11.06 -17.11 12.21
C PRO A 117 -9.54 -17.02 11.98
N THR A 118 -8.98 -17.97 11.22
CA THR A 118 -7.54 -17.97 10.87
C THR A 118 -7.16 -16.76 10.01
N SER A 119 -8.03 -16.33 9.08
CA SER A 119 -7.79 -15.13 8.28
C SER A 119 -7.90 -13.86 9.11
N PHE A 120 -8.85 -13.76 10.04
CA PHE A 120 -8.95 -12.59 10.93
C PHE A 120 -7.76 -12.47 11.88
N ALA A 121 -7.29 -13.60 12.44
CA ALA A 121 -6.08 -13.62 13.24
C ALA A 121 -4.88 -13.18 12.40
N THR A 122 -4.76 -13.68 11.17
CA THR A 122 -3.66 -13.32 10.27
C THR A 122 -3.70 -11.84 9.88
N GLN A 123 -4.88 -11.30 9.54
CA GLN A 123 -5.07 -9.87 9.24
C GLN A 123 -4.74 -8.98 10.44
N SER A 124 -5.15 -9.40 11.64
CA SER A 124 -4.86 -8.65 12.87
C SER A 124 -3.36 -8.58 13.16
N ILE A 125 -2.66 -9.71 13.01
CA ILE A 125 -1.19 -9.80 13.15
C ILE A 125 -0.50 -8.97 12.06
N ALA A 126 -0.95 -9.08 10.80
CA ALA A 126 -0.42 -8.29 9.69
C ALA A 126 -0.58 -6.78 9.94
N GLY A 127 -1.76 -6.34 10.35
CA GLY A 127 -2.03 -4.94 10.70
C GLY A 127 -1.15 -4.44 11.84
N LEU A 128 -0.93 -5.25 12.89
CA LEU A 128 -0.02 -4.91 13.98
C LEU A 128 1.43 -4.76 13.51
N ILE A 129 1.94 -5.71 12.73
CA ILE A 129 3.31 -5.65 12.18
C ILE A 129 3.45 -4.43 11.29
N VAL A 130 2.46 -4.17 10.44
CA VAL A 130 2.46 -3.02 9.52
C VAL A 130 2.45 -1.69 10.27
N LEU A 131 1.68 -1.56 11.36
CA LEU A 131 1.72 -0.36 12.20
C LEU A 131 3.07 -0.18 12.89
N PHE A 132 3.69 -1.28 13.34
CA PHE A 132 5.04 -1.22 13.92
C PHE A 132 6.06 -0.78 12.87
N LEU A 133 5.97 -1.30 11.65
CA LEU A 133 6.79 -0.87 10.51
C LEU A 133 6.55 0.60 10.16
N ALA A 134 5.31 1.05 10.10
CA ALA A 134 4.98 2.45 9.87
C ALA A 134 5.61 3.36 10.93
N ARG A 135 5.53 2.97 12.21
CA ARG A 135 6.19 3.69 13.31
C ARG A 135 7.71 3.68 13.17
N ALA A 136 8.31 2.56 12.77
CA ALA A 136 9.75 2.46 12.53
C ALA A 136 10.18 3.39 11.38
N VAL A 137 9.46 3.40 10.26
CA VAL A 137 9.73 4.29 9.11
C VAL A 137 9.70 5.75 9.54
N VAL A 138 8.73 6.16 10.34
CA VAL A 138 8.66 7.54 10.89
C VAL A 138 9.82 7.81 11.85
N LYS A 139 10.11 6.89 12.79
CA LYS A 139 11.17 7.05 13.80
C LYS A 139 12.56 7.18 13.17
N TYR A 140 12.86 6.35 12.18
CA TYR A 140 14.14 6.35 11.46
C TYR A 140 14.16 7.33 10.27
N ARG A 141 13.06 8.06 10.03
CA ARG A 141 12.91 9.02 8.92
C ARG A 141 13.22 8.38 7.56
N LEU A 142 12.81 7.13 7.34
CA LEU A 142 13.10 6.38 6.11
C LEU A 142 12.15 6.70 4.94
N GLY A 143 11.11 7.50 5.17
CA GLY A 143 10.15 7.85 4.11
C GLY A 143 10.72 8.79 3.04
N PHE A 144 10.00 8.94 1.93
CA PHE A 144 10.33 9.76 0.77
C PHE A 144 9.65 11.12 0.83
N SER A 145 10.34 12.20 0.47
CA SER A 145 9.82 13.58 0.58
C SER A 145 9.43 14.20 -0.77
N PHE A 146 9.87 13.61 -1.89
CA PHE A 146 9.62 14.14 -3.23
C PHE A 146 8.13 14.23 -3.60
N VAL A 147 7.27 13.45 -2.93
CA VAL A 147 5.82 13.46 -3.21
C VAL A 147 5.15 14.69 -2.62
N GLN A 148 5.48 15.07 -1.38
CA GLN A 148 4.87 16.22 -0.72
C GLN A 148 5.22 17.56 -1.39
N HIS A 149 6.39 17.62 -2.02
CA HIS A 149 6.88 18.81 -2.71
C HIS A 149 6.63 18.76 -4.23
N GLY A 150 6.06 17.65 -4.72
CA GLY A 150 5.79 17.43 -6.12
C GLY A 150 4.60 18.25 -6.57
N HIS A 151 4.83 19.22 -7.46
CA HIS A 151 3.74 19.82 -8.22
C HIS A 151 3.18 18.81 -9.22
N GLU A 152 2.00 19.08 -9.78
CA GLU A 152 1.46 18.28 -10.88
C GLU A 152 2.52 18.13 -11.99
N ILE A 153 2.80 16.87 -12.35
CA ILE A 153 3.81 16.55 -13.35
C ILE A 153 3.22 16.92 -14.72
N LYS A 154 3.62 18.09 -15.24
CA LYS A 154 3.15 18.57 -16.54
C LYS A 154 3.72 17.75 -17.71
N ASN A 155 4.92 17.18 -17.56
CA ASN A 155 5.56 16.30 -18.55
C ASN A 155 6.10 15.02 -17.87
N ILE A 156 5.59 13.86 -18.29
CA ILE A 156 6.04 12.54 -17.83
C ILE A 156 7.25 12.13 -18.67
N SER A 157 8.46 12.49 -18.24
CA SER A 157 9.70 12.06 -18.88
C SER A 157 10.73 11.49 -17.90
N GLY A 158 11.66 10.69 -18.41
CA GLY A 158 12.77 10.12 -17.64
C GLY A 158 12.35 9.23 -16.46
N THR A 159 12.78 9.58 -15.25
CA THR A 159 12.53 8.83 -14.02
C THR A 159 11.03 8.75 -13.68
N ASN A 160 10.23 9.76 -14.04
CA ASN A 160 8.79 9.76 -13.79
C ASN A 160 8.05 8.71 -14.64
N LEU A 161 8.47 8.53 -15.90
CA LEU A 161 7.89 7.51 -16.78
C LEU A 161 8.21 6.10 -16.27
N LYS A 162 9.45 5.87 -15.80
CA LYS A 162 9.84 4.58 -15.22
C LYS A 162 9.03 4.24 -13.97
N LEU A 163 8.79 5.23 -13.11
CA LEU A 163 7.91 5.05 -11.94
C LEU A 163 6.46 4.80 -12.32
N LEU A 164 5.95 5.43 -13.38
CA LEU A 164 4.61 5.16 -13.90
C LEU A 164 4.50 3.70 -14.35
N ILE A 165 5.44 3.24 -15.17
CA ILE A 165 5.49 1.86 -15.68
C ILE A 165 5.57 0.88 -14.51
N LEU A 166 6.44 1.15 -13.52
CA LEU A 166 6.56 0.31 -12.33
C LEU A 166 5.31 0.32 -11.46
N THR A 167 4.57 1.42 -11.41
CA THR A 167 3.28 1.49 -10.70
C THR A 167 2.26 0.59 -11.38
N ILE A 168 2.22 0.58 -12.72
CA ILE A 168 1.34 -0.33 -13.48
C ILE A 168 1.75 -1.78 -13.28
N ILE A 169 3.04 -2.11 -13.38
CA ILE A 169 3.55 -3.47 -13.15
C ILE A 169 3.27 -3.91 -11.70
N GLY A 170 3.47 -3.03 -10.73
CA GLY A 170 3.17 -3.27 -9.32
C GLY A 170 1.68 -3.54 -9.10
N TYR A 171 0.81 -2.79 -9.76
CA TYR A 171 -0.63 -3.01 -9.72
C TYR A 171 -1.03 -4.37 -10.33
N ILE A 172 -0.40 -4.79 -11.43
CA ILE A 172 -0.61 -6.12 -12.02
C ILE A 172 -0.15 -7.21 -11.04
N ALA A 173 1.01 -7.04 -10.40
CA ALA A 173 1.49 -7.96 -9.38
C ALA A 173 0.52 -8.08 -8.20
N LEU A 174 -0.01 -6.95 -7.70
CA LEU A 174 -1.04 -6.92 -6.66
C LEU A 174 -2.33 -7.63 -7.09
N SER A 175 -2.79 -7.37 -8.31
CA SER A 175 -4.00 -8.01 -8.85
C SER A 175 -3.86 -9.52 -8.94
N SER A 176 -2.64 -10.02 -9.24
CA SER A 176 -2.34 -11.45 -9.30
C SER A 176 -2.34 -12.16 -7.93
N PHE A 177 -2.30 -11.42 -6.82
CA PHE A 177 -2.16 -11.96 -5.47
C PHE A 177 -3.23 -12.99 -5.12
N ASN A 178 -4.53 -12.63 -5.24
CA ASN A 178 -5.62 -13.53 -4.90
C ASN A 178 -5.68 -14.75 -5.80
N ILE A 179 -5.42 -14.57 -7.10
CA ILE A 179 -5.45 -15.67 -8.09
C ILE A 179 -4.36 -16.69 -7.77
N LEU A 180 -3.14 -16.22 -7.52
CA LEU A 180 -1.99 -17.09 -7.26
C LEU A 180 -2.05 -17.74 -5.87
N TYR A 181 -2.54 -17.02 -4.86
CA TYR A 181 -2.65 -17.53 -3.50
C TYR A 181 -3.86 -18.45 -3.32
N TYR A 182 -5.07 -17.97 -3.60
CA TYR A 182 -6.31 -18.73 -3.38
C TYR A 182 -6.65 -19.68 -4.53
N GLY A 183 -6.35 -19.30 -5.78
CA GLY A 183 -6.65 -20.13 -6.94
C GLY A 183 -5.62 -21.23 -7.19
N ALA A 184 -4.33 -20.88 -7.20
CA ALA A 184 -3.25 -21.80 -7.57
C ALA A 184 -2.44 -22.38 -6.39
N ASN A 185 -2.69 -21.90 -5.16
CA ASN A 185 -1.96 -22.29 -3.94
C ASN A 185 -0.43 -22.12 -4.04
N LYS A 186 0.04 -21.17 -4.85
CA LYS A 186 1.47 -20.91 -5.13
C LYS A 186 2.04 -19.81 -4.23
N THR A 187 1.96 -20.01 -2.92
CA THR A 187 2.37 -19.03 -1.90
C THR A 187 3.81 -18.52 -2.08
N LEU A 188 4.74 -19.39 -2.48
CA LEU A 188 6.14 -19.02 -2.70
C LEU A 188 6.30 -18.08 -3.91
N ILE A 189 5.56 -18.32 -5.00
CA ILE A 189 5.57 -17.46 -6.19
C ILE A 189 5.02 -16.08 -5.85
N VAL A 190 3.95 -16.01 -5.05
CA VAL A 190 3.40 -14.73 -4.55
C VAL A 190 4.44 -13.98 -3.72
N LEU A 191 5.12 -14.66 -2.80
CA LEU A 191 6.14 -14.02 -1.97
C LEU A 191 7.28 -13.45 -2.83
N ILE A 192 7.81 -14.24 -3.78
CA ILE A 192 8.87 -13.78 -4.69
C ILE A 192 8.39 -12.60 -5.54
N SER A 193 7.17 -12.65 -6.09
CA SER A 193 6.66 -11.57 -6.93
C SER A 193 6.50 -10.27 -6.14
N MET A 194 6.05 -10.34 -4.89
CA MET A 194 5.94 -9.18 -3.99
C MET A 194 7.31 -8.62 -3.61
N ILE A 195 8.30 -9.47 -3.31
CA ILE A 195 9.69 -9.03 -3.03
C ILE A 195 10.27 -8.30 -4.23
N VAL A 196 10.15 -8.87 -5.43
CA VAL A 196 10.69 -8.27 -6.65
C VAL A 196 9.98 -6.96 -6.98
N ALA A 197 8.64 -6.94 -6.97
CA ALA A 197 7.86 -5.75 -7.29
C ALA A 197 8.15 -4.62 -6.28
N PHE A 198 8.12 -4.93 -4.99
CA PHE A 198 8.40 -3.95 -3.94
C PHE A 198 9.86 -3.47 -4.01
N GLY A 199 10.84 -4.37 -4.15
CA GLY A 199 12.26 -4.01 -4.22
C GLY A 199 12.59 -3.12 -5.41
N LEU A 200 12.06 -3.43 -6.60
CA LEU A 200 12.22 -2.58 -7.78
C LEU A 200 11.58 -1.21 -7.59
N MET A 201 10.38 -1.16 -7.00
CA MET A 201 9.70 0.10 -6.73
C MET A 201 10.49 0.96 -5.74
N GLN A 202 11.01 0.36 -4.66
CA GLN A 202 11.83 1.05 -3.67
C GLN A 202 13.14 1.58 -4.27
N TYR A 203 13.82 0.80 -5.11
CA TYR A 203 15.04 1.25 -5.79
C TYR A 203 14.83 2.51 -6.63
N TRP A 204 13.79 2.53 -7.48
CA TRP A 204 13.51 3.70 -8.32
C TRP A 204 12.96 4.89 -7.53
N THR A 205 12.22 4.62 -6.46
CA THR A 205 11.73 5.66 -5.55
C THR A 205 12.89 6.34 -4.81
N LEU A 206 13.88 5.57 -4.34
CA LEU A 206 15.13 6.09 -3.76
C LEU A 206 15.94 6.91 -4.76
N LYS A 207 16.09 6.41 -5.99
CA LYS A 207 16.79 7.14 -7.04
C LYS A 207 16.14 8.51 -7.32
N LYS A 208 14.81 8.57 -7.37
CA LYS A 208 14.08 9.83 -7.55
C LYS A 208 14.27 10.80 -6.38
N GLU A 209 14.30 10.29 -5.14
CA GLU A 209 14.58 11.13 -3.96
C GLU A 209 15.98 11.76 -4.06
N HIS A 210 16.99 11.00 -4.48
CA HIS A 210 18.34 11.54 -4.70
C HIS A 210 18.39 12.59 -5.80
N GLU A 211 17.71 12.37 -6.93
CA GLU A 211 17.60 13.36 -8.02
C GLU A 211 16.92 14.65 -7.53
N ALA A 212 15.83 14.53 -6.77
CA ALA A 212 15.12 15.68 -6.20
C ALA A 212 15.98 16.46 -5.19
N ALA A 213 16.75 15.76 -4.34
CA ALA A 213 17.66 16.38 -3.39
C ALA A 213 18.81 17.13 -4.08
N PHE A 214 19.38 16.57 -5.15
CA PHE A 214 20.43 17.20 -5.95
C PHE A 214 19.95 18.50 -6.62
N LEU A 215 18.77 18.47 -7.25
CA LEU A 215 18.18 19.66 -7.89
C LEU A 215 17.89 20.78 -6.88
N LYS A 216 17.38 20.42 -5.69
CA LYS A 216 17.11 21.40 -4.61
C LYS A 216 18.40 22.07 -4.12
N ARG A 217 19.51 21.32 -4.06
CA ARG A 217 20.83 21.86 -3.70
C ARG A 217 21.33 22.84 -4.76
N ASN A 218 21.30 22.48 -6.04
CA ASN A 218 21.81 23.34 -7.12
C ASN A 218 20.99 24.62 -7.32
N LYS A 219 19.65 24.56 -7.21
CA LYS A 219 18.80 25.75 -7.32
C LYS A 219 19.05 26.77 -6.21
N LYS A 220 19.51 26.32 -5.04
CA LYS A 220 19.91 27.22 -3.94
C LYS A 220 21.16 28.03 -4.32
N TYR A 221 22.17 27.38 -4.90
CA TYR A 221 23.40 28.05 -5.30
C TYR A 221 23.25 29.04 -6.46
N SER A 222 22.27 28.85 -7.36
CA SER A 222 22.03 29.77 -8.48
C SER A 222 21.23 31.03 -8.12
N MET A 223 20.68 31.13 -6.91
CA MET A 223 20.02 32.36 -6.43
C MET A 223 20.92 33.21 -5.52
N ASP A 224 22.03 32.63 -5.05
CA ASP A 224 23.02 33.29 -4.21
C ASP A 224 24.22 33.83 -5.03
N SER A 225 24.17 33.73 -6.37
CA SER A 225 25.17 34.20 -7.35
C SER A 225 24.59 35.28 -8.25
#